data_AF-A0A5C9EVU0-F1
#
_entry.id   AF-A0A5C9EVU0-F1
#
_cell.length_a   1.000
_cell.length_b   1.000
_cell.length_c   1.000
_cell.angle_alpha   90.00
_cell.angle_beta   90.00
_cell.angle_gamma   90.00
#
_symmetry.space_group_name_H-M   'P 1'
#
loop_
_entity.id
_entity.type
_entity.pdbx_description
1 polymer ?
#
loop_
_entity_poly.entity_id
_entity_poly.type
_entity_poly.pdbx_seq_one_letter_code
_entity_poly.pdbx_strand_id
1 'polypeptide(L)'
;MNLQSFWDKAKQVRKIQNNTWLPDKYGGITIKSGVIYCNSEKIIEAIDIANSDNSITKIISDNGDLGIEEIKENTFVIKRAIDTFGKVFNFNNKLGLSWYGVNLNVSEKVGTPLPLGVLDEHLKIIDKINSFDKKSLVYCNFDIRTNITNRKPIFDWATNQDWIDEELPPINIPWEIYKLKLFDYFNKLSSYYFTLAPFGCGYDCFRTWESLYLGVIPIVQKCQANKFFAKKLPILMVEDYKELSKNYLEQKLKEFYNRNDYSVDYLDMDYWLYE
;
A
#
# COMPACT_ATOMS: atom_id res chain seq x y z
N MET A 1 19.32 -4.59 -4.99
CA MET A 1 20.27 -3.54 -4.57
C MET A 1 20.27 -3.42 -3.04
N ASN A 2 21.31 -2.83 -2.44
CA ASN A 2 21.33 -2.57 -0.99
C ASN A 2 20.36 -1.42 -0.62
N LEU A 3 20.11 -1.26 0.68
CA LEU A 3 19.10 -0.33 1.20
C LEU A 3 19.40 1.14 0.85
N GLN A 4 20.67 1.56 0.96
CA GLN A 4 21.07 2.93 0.63
C GLN A 4 20.85 3.24 -0.86
N SER A 5 21.33 2.35 -1.73
CA SER A 5 21.15 2.48 -3.19
C SER A 5 19.67 2.43 -3.59
N PHE A 6 18.84 1.67 -2.86
CA PHE A 6 17.40 1.66 -3.07
C PHE A 6 16.79 3.04 -2.84
N TRP A 7 17.09 3.68 -1.70
CA TRP A 7 16.55 5.01 -1.40
C TRP A 7 17.10 6.12 -2.30
N ASP A 8 18.36 6.03 -2.72
CA ASP A 8 18.92 6.99 -3.68
C ASP A 8 18.20 6.92 -5.03
N LYS A 9 17.81 5.71 -5.47
CA LYS A 9 17.00 5.54 -6.69
C LYS A 9 15.53 5.88 -6.49
N ALA A 10 14.93 5.59 -5.34
CA ALA A 10 13.53 5.94 -5.05
C ALA A 10 13.26 7.45 -5.21
N LYS A 11 14.23 8.30 -4.85
CA LYS A 11 14.18 9.76 -5.08
C LYS A 11 14.14 10.17 -6.55
N GLN A 12 14.60 9.32 -7.45
CA GLN A 12 14.58 9.56 -8.89
C GLN A 12 13.24 9.13 -9.49
N VAL A 13 12.75 7.94 -9.11
CA VAL A 13 11.49 7.36 -9.60
C VAL A 13 10.27 8.23 -9.26
N ARG A 14 10.24 8.86 -8.07
CA ARG A 14 9.13 9.74 -7.65
C ARG A 14 8.84 10.92 -8.57
N LYS A 15 9.79 11.31 -9.45
CA LYS A 15 9.66 12.47 -10.35
C LYS A 15 8.94 12.16 -11.66
N ILE A 16 8.66 10.88 -11.92
CA ILE A 16 8.21 10.39 -13.22
C ILE A 16 6.81 9.73 -13.10
N GLN A 17 6.34 9.46 -11.89
CA GLN A 17 5.03 8.83 -11.69
C GLN A 17 3.89 9.67 -12.27
N ASN A 18 3.14 9.07 -13.20
CA ASN A 18 1.86 9.55 -13.70
C ASN A 18 0.81 8.50 -13.31
N ASN A 19 -0.18 8.80 -12.46
CA ASN A 19 -1.22 7.83 -12.06
C ASN A 19 -2.25 7.48 -13.19
N THR A 20 -1.81 7.46 -14.45
CA THR A 20 -2.65 7.43 -15.65
C THR A 20 -3.34 6.09 -15.97
N TRP A 21 -3.08 5.02 -15.23
CA TRP A 21 -3.72 3.69 -15.38
C TRP A 21 -4.95 3.50 -14.53
N LEU A 22 -5.13 4.31 -13.49
CA LEU A 22 -6.36 4.22 -12.69
C LEU A 22 -7.49 4.65 -13.63
N PRO A 23 -8.53 3.83 -13.84
CA PRO A 23 -9.70 4.23 -14.60
C PRO A 23 -10.47 5.32 -13.82
N ASP A 24 -9.88 6.51 -13.74
CA ASP A 24 -10.39 7.66 -13.02
C ASP A 24 -11.48 8.32 -13.86
N LYS A 25 -12.75 8.01 -13.50
CA LYS A 25 -13.90 8.92 -13.34
C LYS A 25 -15.27 8.27 -13.56
N TYR A 26 -15.37 7.03 -14.04
CA TYR A 26 -16.65 6.51 -14.57
C TYR A 26 -17.13 5.17 -14.02
N GLY A 27 -16.62 4.68 -12.87
CA GLY A 27 -17.21 3.54 -12.13
C GLY A 27 -17.49 2.28 -12.96
N GLY A 28 -16.77 2.10 -14.07
CA GLY A 28 -17.14 1.23 -15.15
C GLY A 28 -16.04 0.25 -15.55
N ILE A 29 -16.30 -0.46 -16.64
CA ILE A 29 -15.40 -1.41 -17.27
C ILE A 29 -14.93 -0.83 -18.60
N THR A 30 -13.63 -0.82 -18.83
CA THR A 30 -13.02 -0.49 -20.13
C THR A 30 -12.23 -1.68 -20.62
N ILE A 31 -12.38 -2.03 -21.90
CA ILE A 31 -11.64 -3.13 -22.52
C ILE A 31 -10.74 -2.55 -23.60
N LYS A 32 -9.44 -2.88 -23.54
CA LYS A 32 -8.46 -2.44 -24.54
C LYS A 32 -7.42 -3.54 -24.74
N SER A 33 -7.26 -3.98 -25.99
CA SER A 33 -6.21 -4.92 -26.40
C SER A 33 -6.14 -6.20 -25.54
N GLY A 34 -7.29 -6.82 -25.23
CA GLY A 34 -7.36 -8.03 -24.40
C GLY A 34 -7.22 -7.80 -22.89
N VAL A 35 -7.21 -6.54 -22.45
CA VAL A 35 -7.12 -6.17 -21.03
C VAL A 35 -8.41 -5.50 -20.58
N ILE A 36 -8.97 -5.98 -19.47
CA ILE A 36 -10.07 -5.33 -18.76
C ILE A 36 -9.49 -4.40 -17.70
N TYR A 37 -9.88 -3.13 -17.73
CA TYR A 37 -9.65 -2.15 -16.67
C TYR A 37 -10.98 -1.89 -15.99
N CYS A 38 -11.07 -2.06 -14.68
CA CYS A 38 -12.31 -1.85 -13.96
C CYS A 38 -12.10 -1.28 -12.56
N ASN A 39 -13.12 -0.61 -12.03
CA ASN A 39 -13.20 -0.41 -10.59
C ASN A 39 -13.39 -1.77 -9.89
N SER A 40 -12.78 -2.00 -8.72
CA SER A 40 -12.95 -3.26 -7.98
C SER A 40 -14.43 -3.59 -7.69
N GLU A 41 -15.33 -2.61 -7.56
CA GLU A 41 -16.78 -2.85 -7.43
C GLU A 41 -17.39 -3.64 -8.60
N LYS A 42 -16.76 -3.53 -9.77
CA LYS A 42 -17.16 -4.18 -11.02
C LYS A 42 -16.42 -5.49 -11.27
N ILE A 43 -15.61 -5.98 -10.32
CA ILE A 43 -14.76 -7.16 -10.52
C ILE A 43 -15.55 -8.40 -10.96
N ILE A 44 -16.76 -8.59 -10.43
CA ILE A 44 -17.61 -9.74 -10.77
C ILE A 44 -18.04 -9.67 -12.23
N GLU A 45 -18.48 -8.50 -12.67
CA GLU A 45 -18.87 -8.25 -14.07
C GLU A 45 -17.64 -8.40 -15.00
N ALA A 46 -16.46 -7.92 -14.58
CA ALA A 46 -15.20 -8.09 -15.32
C ALA A 46 -14.81 -9.57 -15.45
N ILE A 47 -14.98 -10.37 -14.41
CA ILE A 47 -14.73 -11.82 -14.43
C ILE A 47 -15.70 -12.52 -15.39
N ASP A 48 -16.98 -12.16 -15.38
CA ASP A 48 -17.98 -12.74 -16.28
C ASP A 48 -17.65 -12.44 -17.75
N ILE A 49 -17.18 -11.23 -18.05
CA ILE A 49 -16.69 -10.85 -19.38
C ILE A 49 -15.45 -11.67 -19.75
N ALA A 50 -14.44 -11.73 -18.88
CA ALA A 50 -13.21 -12.48 -19.16
C ALA A 50 -13.45 -13.99 -19.36
N ASN A 51 -14.46 -14.54 -18.70
CA ASN A 51 -14.85 -15.95 -18.87
C ASN A 51 -15.62 -16.20 -20.18
N SER A 52 -16.32 -15.20 -20.71
CA SER A 52 -17.09 -15.32 -21.95
C SER A 52 -16.31 -14.93 -23.20
N ASP A 53 -15.23 -14.15 -23.07
CA ASP A 53 -14.36 -13.73 -24.16
C ASP A 53 -12.93 -14.24 -24.00
N ASN A 54 -12.57 -15.23 -24.83
CA ASN A 54 -11.23 -15.84 -24.81
C ASN A 54 -10.11 -14.91 -25.28
N SER A 55 -10.42 -13.76 -25.89
CA SER A 55 -9.42 -12.75 -26.26
C SER A 55 -8.94 -11.94 -25.04
N ILE A 56 -9.65 -12.01 -23.91
CA ILE A 56 -9.25 -11.38 -22.66
C ILE A 56 -8.20 -12.24 -21.95
N THR A 57 -7.06 -11.64 -21.65
CA THR A 57 -5.94 -12.29 -20.97
C THR A 57 -5.56 -11.61 -19.67
N LYS A 58 -6.03 -10.39 -19.41
CA LYS A 58 -5.67 -9.63 -18.20
C LYS A 58 -6.87 -8.86 -17.63
N ILE A 59 -7.01 -8.88 -16.31
CA ILE A 59 -7.89 -7.98 -15.54
C ILE A 59 -7.00 -7.08 -14.68
N ILE A 60 -7.25 -5.78 -14.72
CA ILE A 60 -6.65 -4.76 -13.88
C ILE A 60 -7.77 -4.09 -13.11
N SER A 61 -7.84 -4.37 -11.81
CA SER A 61 -8.87 -3.82 -10.93
C SER A 61 -8.28 -2.81 -9.94
N ASP A 62 -8.90 -1.65 -9.85
CA ASP A 62 -8.48 -0.61 -8.91
C ASP A 62 -9.65 -0.11 -8.07
N ASN A 63 -9.41 0.04 -6.77
CA ASN A 63 -10.24 0.81 -5.86
C ASN A 63 -9.42 1.12 -4.60
N GLY A 64 -9.31 2.41 -4.25
CA GLY A 64 -8.49 2.85 -3.13
C GLY A 64 -8.89 2.27 -1.77
N ASP A 65 -10.18 1.98 -1.56
CA ASP A 65 -10.71 1.57 -0.25
C ASP A 65 -11.21 0.12 -0.19
N LEU A 66 -11.63 -0.48 -1.31
CA LEU A 66 -12.11 -1.86 -1.32
C LEU A 66 -10.95 -2.85 -1.44
N GLY A 67 -10.87 -3.76 -0.48
CA GLY A 67 -10.01 -4.93 -0.54
C GLY A 67 -10.72 -6.15 -1.07
N ILE A 68 -9.94 -7.02 -1.70
CA ILE A 68 -10.39 -8.33 -2.16
C ILE A 68 -9.55 -9.39 -1.46
N GLU A 69 -10.20 -10.33 -0.79
CA GLU A 69 -9.55 -11.40 -0.04
C GLU A 69 -10.11 -12.76 -0.45
N GLU A 70 -9.22 -13.75 -0.56
CA GLU A 70 -9.60 -15.15 -0.73
C GLU A 70 -9.97 -15.75 0.63
N ILE A 71 -11.25 -16.09 0.82
CA ILE A 71 -11.76 -16.65 2.10
C ILE A 71 -11.79 -18.17 2.08
N LYS A 72 -11.79 -18.78 0.89
CA LYS A 72 -11.69 -20.21 0.61
C LYS A 72 -11.20 -20.36 -0.82
N GLU A 73 -10.60 -21.49 -1.16
CA GLU A 73 -10.18 -21.80 -2.53
C GLU A 73 -11.26 -21.41 -3.56
N ASN A 74 -10.89 -20.51 -4.48
CA ASN A 74 -11.74 -19.94 -5.54
C ASN A 74 -12.96 -19.13 -5.07
N THR A 75 -13.09 -18.83 -3.78
CA THR A 75 -14.16 -18.01 -3.20
C THR A 75 -13.57 -16.77 -2.53
N PHE A 76 -14.04 -15.62 -2.97
CA PHE A 76 -13.50 -14.32 -2.62
C PHE A 76 -14.56 -13.44 -1.99
N VAL A 77 -14.11 -12.47 -1.18
CA VAL A 77 -14.94 -11.39 -0.67
C VAL A 77 -14.35 -10.06 -1.11
N ILE A 78 -15.21 -9.16 -1.60
CA ILE A 78 -14.87 -7.75 -1.79
C ILE A 78 -15.57 -6.92 -0.73
N LYS A 79 -14.79 -6.13 0.02
CA LYS A 79 -15.27 -5.21 1.07
C LYS A 79 -14.17 -4.24 1.48
N ARG A 80 -14.53 -3.15 2.17
CA ARG A 80 -13.53 -2.41 2.94
C ARG A 80 -13.15 -3.23 4.17
N ALA A 81 -11.94 -3.06 4.67
CA ALA A 81 -11.47 -3.65 5.92
C ALA A 81 -12.31 -3.23 7.13
N ILE A 82 -13.03 -2.11 7.04
CA ILE A 82 -13.96 -1.63 8.08
C ILE A 82 -15.36 -2.21 7.99
N ASP A 83 -15.72 -2.81 6.86
CA ASP A 83 -17.07 -3.32 6.65
C ASP A 83 -17.22 -4.72 7.26
N THR A 84 -18.31 -4.90 7.99
CA THR A 84 -18.68 -6.21 8.56
C THR A 84 -19.05 -7.20 7.45
N PHE A 85 -19.70 -6.72 6.38
CA PHE A 85 -20.20 -7.53 5.29
C PHE A 85 -19.54 -7.12 3.97
N GLY A 86 -19.33 -8.11 3.10
CA GLY A 86 -18.79 -7.93 1.76
C GLY A 86 -19.58 -8.73 0.74
N LYS A 87 -19.38 -8.41 -0.54
CA LYS A 87 -19.96 -9.20 -1.62
C LYS A 87 -19.07 -10.42 -1.86
N VAL A 88 -19.64 -11.60 -1.71
CA VAL A 88 -18.94 -12.87 -1.98
C VAL A 88 -19.12 -13.24 -3.44
N PHE A 89 -18.06 -13.74 -4.08
CA PHE A 89 -18.09 -14.24 -5.44
C PHE A 89 -17.11 -15.40 -5.62
N ASN A 90 -17.30 -16.16 -6.69
CA ASN A 90 -16.38 -17.22 -7.06
C ASN A 90 -15.55 -16.78 -8.26
N PHE A 91 -14.27 -17.09 -8.23
CA PHE A 91 -13.37 -16.90 -9.36
C PHE A 91 -12.56 -18.17 -9.56
N ASN A 92 -12.85 -18.86 -10.66
CA ASN A 92 -12.05 -19.98 -11.12
C ASN A 92 -11.12 -19.44 -12.19
N ASN A 93 -9.84 -19.30 -11.84
CA ASN A 93 -8.90 -18.70 -12.79
C ASN A 93 -8.76 -19.60 -14.03
N LYS A 94 -9.18 -19.07 -15.19
CA LYS A 94 -9.00 -19.75 -16.47
C LYS A 94 -7.53 -19.72 -16.85
N LEU A 95 -7.05 -20.78 -17.50
CA LEU A 95 -5.69 -20.82 -18.03
C LEU A 95 -5.41 -19.61 -18.94
N GLY A 96 -4.36 -18.84 -18.61
CA GLY A 96 -3.94 -17.67 -19.37
C GLY A 96 -4.59 -16.34 -18.98
N LEU A 97 -5.47 -16.33 -17.95
CA LEU A 97 -6.00 -15.10 -17.37
C LEU A 97 -5.15 -14.67 -16.18
N SER A 98 -4.61 -13.45 -16.25
CA SER A 98 -3.86 -12.83 -15.15
C SER A 98 -4.69 -11.71 -14.51
N TRP A 99 -4.71 -11.65 -13.19
CA TRP A 99 -5.40 -10.61 -12.45
C TRP A 99 -4.41 -9.76 -11.66
N TYR A 100 -4.44 -8.47 -11.91
CA TYR A 100 -3.69 -7.45 -11.18
C TYR A 100 -4.65 -6.52 -10.46
N GLY A 101 -4.34 -6.11 -9.23
CA GLY A 101 -5.20 -5.11 -8.59
C GLY A 101 -4.70 -4.51 -7.29
N VAL A 102 -5.15 -3.29 -7.04
CA VAL A 102 -4.90 -2.59 -5.78
C VAL A 102 -5.73 -3.23 -4.67
N ASN A 103 -5.18 -3.29 -3.45
CA ASN A 103 -5.80 -3.96 -2.30
C ASN A 103 -6.17 -5.45 -2.53
N LEU A 104 -5.48 -6.12 -3.45
CA LEU A 104 -5.70 -7.53 -3.79
C LEU A 104 -4.94 -8.45 -2.82
N ASN A 105 -5.61 -8.92 -1.77
CA ASN A 105 -5.08 -9.79 -0.73
C ASN A 105 -5.34 -11.28 -1.07
N VAL A 106 -4.70 -11.77 -2.13
CA VAL A 106 -4.82 -13.15 -2.61
C VAL A 106 -3.45 -13.78 -2.82
N SER A 107 -3.39 -15.10 -2.98
CA SER A 107 -2.12 -15.76 -3.31
C SER A 107 -1.65 -15.40 -4.74
N GLU A 108 -0.34 -15.45 -4.98
CA GLU A 108 0.25 -15.17 -6.31
C GLU A 108 -0.20 -16.14 -7.42
N LYS A 109 -0.85 -17.26 -7.06
CA LYS A 109 -1.47 -18.17 -8.03
C LYS A 109 -2.79 -17.62 -8.59
N VAL A 110 -3.45 -16.75 -7.82
CA VAL A 110 -4.73 -16.14 -8.17
C VAL A 110 -4.52 -14.79 -8.84
N GLY A 111 -3.66 -13.96 -8.28
CA GLY A 111 -3.43 -12.62 -8.80
C GLY A 111 -2.20 -11.94 -8.19
N THR A 112 -1.86 -10.80 -8.79
CA THR A 112 -0.70 -9.98 -8.43
C THR A 112 -1.17 -8.64 -7.85
N PRO A 113 -0.84 -8.31 -6.60
CA PRO A 113 -1.23 -7.03 -6.04
C PRO A 113 -0.48 -5.88 -6.73
N LEU A 114 -1.21 -4.83 -7.07
CA LEU A 114 -0.65 -3.57 -7.53
C LEU A 114 -0.49 -2.61 -6.36
N PRO A 115 0.57 -1.79 -6.36
CA PRO A 115 0.72 -0.70 -5.39
C PRO A 115 -0.47 0.26 -5.43
N LEU A 116 -0.99 0.67 -4.27
CA LEU A 116 -1.90 1.83 -4.18
C LEU A 116 -1.21 3.12 -4.64
N GLY A 117 0.12 3.19 -4.43
CA GLY A 117 0.93 4.32 -4.84
C GLY A 117 0.76 5.52 -3.92
N VAL A 118 1.04 6.71 -4.46
CA VAL A 118 0.97 7.99 -3.75
C VAL A 118 0.19 8.98 -4.61
N LEU A 119 -0.61 9.83 -3.96
CA LEU A 119 -1.30 10.91 -4.64
C LEU A 119 -0.30 11.90 -5.26
N ASP A 120 -0.57 12.38 -6.48
CA ASP A 120 0.30 13.33 -7.19
C ASP A 120 0.64 14.57 -6.34
N GLU A 121 -0.33 15.05 -5.56
CA GLU A 121 -0.16 16.20 -4.66
C GLU A 121 0.82 15.88 -3.52
N HIS A 122 0.77 14.66 -2.98
CA HIS A 122 1.70 14.21 -1.94
C HIS A 122 3.10 14.05 -2.51
N LEU A 123 3.26 13.46 -3.70
CA LEU A 123 4.55 13.34 -4.38
C LEU A 123 5.22 14.69 -4.61
N LYS A 124 4.46 15.71 -5.06
CA LYS A 124 4.95 17.09 -5.24
C LYS A 124 5.49 17.71 -3.95
N ILE A 125 4.97 17.30 -2.79
CA ILE A 125 5.43 17.79 -1.49
C ILE A 125 6.62 16.95 -0.99
N ILE A 126 6.55 15.63 -1.12
CA ILE A 126 7.65 14.70 -0.82
C ILE A 126 8.90 15.09 -1.63
N ASP A 127 8.75 15.57 -2.87
CA ASP A 127 9.90 15.97 -3.69
C ASP A 127 10.66 17.18 -3.13
N LYS A 128 10.01 17.99 -2.30
CA LYS A 128 10.62 19.14 -1.62
C LYS A 128 11.40 18.75 -0.35
N ILE A 129 11.27 17.50 0.12
CA ILE A 129 11.98 17.01 1.30
C ILE A 129 13.39 16.57 0.90
N ASN A 130 14.39 17.26 1.48
CA ASN A 130 15.80 17.11 1.11
C ASN A 130 16.67 16.43 2.19
N SER A 131 16.25 16.45 3.46
CA SER A 131 16.97 15.80 4.57
C SER A 131 16.23 14.53 4.99
N PHE A 132 17.01 13.49 5.29
CA PHE A 132 16.54 12.20 5.80
C PHE A 132 17.29 11.82 7.07
N ASP A 133 17.73 12.84 7.82
CA ASP A 133 18.51 12.64 9.04
C ASP A 133 17.63 11.93 10.08
N LYS A 134 17.93 10.65 10.29
CA LYS A 134 17.17 9.77 11.17
C LYS A 134 17.48 10.12 12.63
N LYS A 135 16.49 10.67 13.32
CA LYS A 135 16.58 11.16 14.71
C LYS A 135 15.87 10.25 15.70
N SER A 136 14.79 9.62 15.27
CA SER A 136 13.87 8.87 16.14
C SER A 136 13.55 7.50 15.55
N LEU A 137 13.15 6.55 16.40
CA LEU A 137 12.97 5.17 15.98
C LEU A 137 11.67 4.96 15.20
N VAL A 138 10.52 5.26 15.80
CA VAL A 138 9.21 4.98 15.21
C VAL A 138 8.30 6.21 15.27
N TYR A 139 7.63 6.49 14.16
CA TYR A 139 6.54 7.45 14.11
C TYR A 139 5.18 6.75 14.02
N CYS A 140 4.22 7.20 14.84
CA CYS A 140 2.85 6.72 14.84
C CYS A 140 1.90 7.88 14.52
N ASN A 141 1.52 8.03 13.25
CA ASN A 141 0.56 9.06 12.84
C ASN A 141 -0.42 8.52 11.83
N PHE A 142 -1.60 8.05 12.26
CA PHE A 142 -2.73 7.69 11.39
C PHE A 142 -4.05 8.22 11.92
N ASP A 143 -4.98 8.43 11.00
CA ASP A 143 -6.37 8.64 11.35
C ASP A 143 -6.96 7.31 11.84
N ILE A 144 -7.34 7.27 13.11
CA ILE A 144 -7.98 6.12 13.74
C ILE A 144 -9.33 5.81 13.08
N ARG A 145 -10.05 6.83 12.60
CA ARG A 145 -11.43 6.71 12.10
C ARG A 145 -11.54 5.88 10.83
N THR A 146 -10.49 5.83 10.03
CA THR A 146 -10.48 5.06 8.78
C THR A 146 -10.49 3.54 9.02
N ASN A 147 -10.16 3.09 10.24
CA ASN A 147 -10.30 1.70 10.67
C ASN A 147 -10.26 1.60 12.19
N ILE A 148 -11.33 2.01 12.88
CA ILE A 148 -11.35 2.13 14.34
C ILE A 148 -10.99 0.81 15.02
N THR A 149 -11.54 -0.30 14.53
CA THR A 149 -11.35 -1.64 15.09
C THR A 149 -9.88 -2.05 15.12
N ASN A 150 -9.12 -1.75 14.05
CA ASN A 150 -7.70 -2.11 13.97
C ASN A 150 -6.79 -1.01 14.53
N ARG A 151 -7.05 0.25 14.18
CA ARG A 151 -6.16 1.39 14.46
C ARG A 151 -6.23 1.88 15.90
N LYS A 152 -7.41 1.85 16.55
CA LYS A 152 -7.53 2.34 17.94
C LYS A 152 -6.68 1.52 18.92
N PRO A 153 -6.73 0.16 18.93
CA PRO A 153 -5.88 -0.63 19.81
C PRO A 153 -4.38 -0.43 19.57
N ILE A 154 -3.98 -0.23 18.31
CA ILE A 154 -2.57 0.02 17.94
C ILE A 154 -2.13 1.38 18.45
N PHE A 155 -2.93 2.43 18.23
CA PHE A 155 -2.61 3.77 18.71
C PHE A 155 -2.51 3.82 20.24
N ASP A 156 -3.47 3.22 20.94
CA ASP A 156 -3.46 3.16 22.42
C ASP A 156 -2.25 2.40 22.96
N TRP A 157 -1.82 1.33 22.29
CA TRP A 157 -0.60 0.64 22.68
C TRP A 157 0.65 1.50 22.40
N ALA A 158 0.68 2.18 21.25
CA ALA A 158 1.79 3.01 20.83
C ALA A 158 2.03 4.20 21.78
N THR A 159 0.98 4.84 22.29
CA THR A 159 1.08 5.96 23.23
C THR A 159 1.70 5.57 24.58
N ASN A 160 1.81 4.27 24.86
CA ASN A 160 2.43 3.75 26.08
C ASN A 160 3.90 3.32 25.86
N GLN A 161 4.49 3.61 24.70
CA GLN A 161 5.87 3.25 24.37
C GLN A 161 6.75 4.51 24.32
N ASP A 162 7.80 4.56 25.12
CA ASP A 162 8.75 5.70 25.15
C ASP A 162 9.64 5.82 23.90
N TRP A 163 9.64 4.80 23.04
CA TRP A 163 10.41 4.72 21.80
C TRP A 163 9.56 4.96 20.53
N ILE A 164 8.28 5.31 20.71
CA ILE A 164 7.38 5.71 19.63
C ILE A 164 7.00 7.18 19.85
N ASP A 165 7.09 8.00 18.81
CA ASP A 165 6.50 9.34 18.81
C ASP A 165 5.13 9.27 18.12
N GLU A 166 4.07 9.51 18.87
CA GLU A 166 2.70 9.53 18.39
C GLU A 166 2.19 10.93 18.08
N GLU A 167 1.42 11.04 17.01
CA GLU A 167 0.75 12.29 16.65
C GLU A 167 -0.50 11.96 15.84
N LEU A 168 -1.66 12.48 16.24
CA LEU A 168 -2.86 12.31 15.44
C LEU A 168 -2.87 13.29 14.26
N PRO A 169 -3.25 12.86 13.05
CA PRO A 169 -3.43 13.79 11.96
C PRO A 169 -4.59 14.76 12.28
N PRO A 170 -4.56 15.98 11.72
CA PRO A 170 -5.65 16.93 11.87
C PRO A 170 -7.00 16.33 11.44
N ILE A 171 -8.01 16.44 12.30
CA ILE A 171 -9.36 15.96 12.02
C ILE A 171 -10.30 17.13 11.72
N ASN A 172 -11.34 16.88 10.92
CA ASN A 172 -12.44 17.80 10.64
C ASN A 172 -11.98 19.15 10.05
N ILE A 173 -10.88 19.15 9.29
CA ILE A 173 -10.44 20.31 8.52
C ILE A 173 -10.67 20.08 7.01
N PRO A 174 -11.03 21.12 6.24
CA PRO A 174 -11.09 21.04 4.78
C PRO A 174 -9.76 20.58 4.16
N TRP A 175 -9.85 19.89 3.02
CA TRP A 175 -8.68 19.41 2.26
C TRP A 175 -7.67 20.52 1.96
N GLU A 176 -8.15 21.71 1.58
CA GLU A 176 -7.30 22.87 1.29
C GLU A 176 -6.42 23.29 2.49
N ILE A 177 -6.91 23.12 3.72
CA ILE A 177 -6.15 23.40 4.94
C ILE A 177 -5.24 22.22 5.28
N TYR A 178 -5.71 20.99 5.08
CA TYR A 178 -4.91 19.78 5.32
C TYR A 178 -3.63 19.77 4.46
N LYS A 179 -3.75 20.14 3.19
CA LYS A 179 -2.61 20.24 2.26
C LYS A 179 -1.48 21.13 2.76
N LEU A 180 -1.80 22.21 3.48
CA LEU A 180 -0.79 23.12 4.03
C LEU A 180 0.08 22.47 5.12
N LYS A 181 -0.40 21.40 5.76
CA LYS A 181 0.29 20.68 6.82
C LYS A 181 1.10 19.47 6.33
N LEU A 182 0.91 19.06 5.07
CA LEU A 182 1.57 17.89 4.51
C LEU A 182 3.10 18.03 4.47
N PHE A 183 3.62 19.24 4.23
CA PHE A 183 5.07 19.44 4.24
C PHE A 183 5.67 19.14 5.61
N ASP A 184 5.07 19.69 6.67
CA ASP A 184 5.52 19.46 8.05
C ASP A 184 5.41 17.98 8.42
N TYR A 185 4.30 17.32 8.04
CA TYR A 185 4.10 15.88 8.23
C TYR A 185 5.20 15.05 7.56
N PHE A 186 5.43 15.24 6.25
CA PHE A 186 6.43 14.47 5.52
C PHE A 186 7.86 14.79 5.98
N ASN A 187 8.14 16.05 6.31
CA ASN A 187 9.42 16.44 6.87
C ASN A 187 9.65 15.74 8.23
N LYS A 188 8.64 15.72 9.11
CA LYS A 188 8.71 14.98 10.37
C LYS A 188 8.91 13.48 10.13
N LEU A 189 8.04 12.84 9.34
CA LEU A 189 8.11 11.41 9.00
C LEU A 189 9.49 11.02 8.46
N SER A 190 10.10 11.84 7.59
CA SER A 190 11.41 11.57 7.00
C SER A 190 12.54 11.39 8.03
N SER A 191 12.38 11.93 9.25
CA SER A 191 13.36 11.84 10.33
C SER A 191 13.27 10.58 11.19
N TYR A 192 12.43 9.61 10.82
CA TYR A 192 12.26 8.34 11.56
C TYR A 192 12.78 7.16 10.76
N TYR A 193 13.24 6.12 11.47
CA TYR A 193 13.64 4.86 10.83
C TYR A 193 12.41 4.06 10.39
N PHE A 194 11.38 4.02 11.22
CA PHE A 194 10.16 3.27 10.98
C PHE A 194 8.91 4.14 11.12
N THR A 195 7.82 3.74 10.46
CA THR A 195 6.49 4.29 10.70
C THR A 195 5.45 3.18 10.82
N LEU A 196 4.47 3.35 11.71
CA LEU A 196 3.32 2.44 11.76
C LEU A 196 2.37 2.72 10.58
N ALA A 197 2.09 1.67 9.82
CA ALA A 197 1.22 1.70 8.63
C ALA A 197 0.17 0.55 8.70
N PRO A 198 -0.70 0.55 9.74
CA PRO A 198 -1.77 -0.43 9.83
C PRO A 198 -2.83 -0.23 8.73
N PHE A 199 -3.57 -1.31 8.45
CA PHE A 199 -4.66 -1.29 7.47
C PHE A 199 -5.57 -0.08 7.67
N GLY A 200 -5.89 0.58 6.56
CA GLY A 200 -6.85 1.67 6.50
C GLY A 200 -8.22 1.13 6.17
N CYS A 201 -8.92 1.82 5.25
CA CYS A 201 -10.10 1.27 4.61
C CYS A 201 -9.75 0.02 3.78
N GLY A 202 -8.58 -0.01 3.13
CA GLY A 202 -8.01 -1.18 2.45
C GLY A 202 -6.86 -1.85 3.21
N TYR A 203 -6.32 -2.92 2.63
CA TYR A 203 -5.11 -3.62 3.13
C TYR A 203 -3.83 -2.83 2.86
N ASP A 204 -3.81 -2.06 1.78
CA ASP A 204 -2.74 -1.13 1.43
C ASP A 204 -3.11 0.29 1.90
N CYS A 205 -2.10 1.14 2.13
CA CYS A 205 -2.31 2.53 2.52
C CYS A 205 -1.27 3.45 1.88
N PHE A 206 -1.68 4.69 1.58
CA PHE A 206 -0.77 5.70 1.02
C PHE A 206 0.52 5.83 1.83
N ARG A 207 0.43 5.67 3.16
CA ARG A 207 1.59 5.78 4.04
C ARG A 207 2.68 4.77 3.74
N THR A 208 2.34 3.54 3.37
CA THR A 208 3.33 2.52 3.01
C THR A 208 4.24 3.08 1.90
N TRP A 209 3.64 3.70 0.89
CA TRP A 209 4.34 4.21 -0.27
C TRP A 209 5.04 5.54 0.00
N GLU A 210 4.36 6.46 0.70
CA GLU A 210 4.94 7.74 1.15
C GLU A 210 6.21 7.53 1.98
N SER A 211 6.18 6.59 2.91
CA SER A 211 7.31 6.30 3.80
C SER A 211 8.49 5.73 3.02
N LEU A 212 8.23 4.83 2.05
CA LEU A 212 9.28 4.27 1.19
C LEU A 212 9.99 5.35 0.38
N TYR A 213 9.24 6.34 -0.14
CA TYR A 213 9.81 7.50 -0.83
C TYR A 213 10.58 8.46 0.09
N LEU A 214 10.27 8.45 1.38
CA LEU A 214 10.94 9.26 2.40
C LEU A 214 12.08 8.52 3.12
N GLY A 215 12.50 7.36 2.62
CA GLY A 215 13.57 6.61 3.25
C GLY A 215 13.20 6.02 4.61
N VAL A 216 11.91 5.77 4.87
CA VAL A 216 11.36 5.25 6.12
C VAL A 216 10.80 3.86 5.87
N ILE A 217 11.08 2.91 6.77
CA ILE A 217 10.62 1.53 6.66
C ILE A 217 9.20 1.44 7.25
N PRO A 218 8.15 1.21 6.44
CA PRO A 218 6.81 1.01 6.97
C PRO A 218 6.73 -0.31 7.72
N ILE A 219 6.09 -0.28 8.88
CA ILE A 219 5.67 -1.44 9.64
C ILE A 219 4.20 -1.68 9.30
N VAL A 220 3.92 -2.79 8.62
CA VAL A 220 2.59 -3.13 8.10
C VAL A 220 2.07 -4.42 8.72
N GLN A 221 0.75 -4.58 8.74
CA GLN A 221 0.17 -5.85 9.17
C GLN A 221 0.35 -6.90 8.07
N LYS A 222 0.64 -8.13 8.47
CA LYS A 222 0.91 -9.22 7.55
C LYS A 222 -0.37 -9.59 6.77
N CYS A 223 -0.25 -9.64 5.46
CA CYS A 223 -1.25 -10.16 4.52
C CYS A 223 -0.55 -10.61 3.24
N GLN A 224 -1.26 -11.25 2.30
CA GLN A 224 -0.65 -11.71 1.05
C GLN A 224 -0.13 -10.54 0.20
N ALA A 225 -0.88 -9.43 0.15
CA ALA A 225 -0.47 -8.24 -0.59
C ALA A 225 0.86 -7.67 -0.06
N ASN A 226 0.94 -7.43 1.25
CA ASN A 226 2.16 -6.92 1.89
C ASN A 226 3.31 -7.92 1.81
N LYS A 227 3.03 -9.22 1.87
CA LYS A 227 4.04 -10.27 1.69
C LYS A 227 4.66 -10.22 0.30
N PHE A 228 3.87 -9.98 -0.74
CA PHE A 228 4.36 -9.82 -2.10
C PHE A 228 5.31 -8.62 -2.21
N PHE A 229 4.90 -7.45 -1.72
CA PHE A 229 5.73 -6.23 -1.77
C PHE A 229 7.01 -6.33 -0.93
N ALA A 230 6.94 -6.91 0.28
CA ALA A 230 8.09 -7.07 1.17
C ALA A 230 9.20 -7.96 0.57
N LYS A 231 8.90 -8.77 -0.46
CA LYS A 231 9.92 -9.52 -1.21
C LYS A 231 10.91 -8.63 -1.93
N LYS A 232 10.56 -7.38 -2.26
CA LYS A 232 11.44 -6.48 -3.02
C LYS A 232 11.57 -5.07 -2.43
N LEU A 233 10.73 -4.73 -1.45
CA LEU A 233 10.73 -3.44 -0.77
C LEU A 233 11.15 -3.56 0.70
N PRO A 234 11.76 -2.52 1.28
CA PRO A 234 12.08 -2.48 2.71
C PRO A 234 10.80 -2.24 3.53
N ILE A 235 10.04 -3.31 3.77
CA ILE A 235 8.80 -3.32 4.54
C ILE A 235 8.94 -4.31 5.69
N LEU A 236 8.61 -3.90 6.91
CA LEU A 236 8.56 -4.78 8.08
C LEU A 236 7.12 -5.27 8.28
N MET A 237 6.88 -6.57 8.15
CA MET A 237 5.57 -7.16 8.42
C MET A 237 5.48 -7.70 9.84
N VAL A 238 4.34 -7.46 10.49
CA VAL A 238 4.02 -8.00 11.82
C VAL A 238 2.64 -8.65 11.82
N GLU A 239 2.46 -9.68 12.63
CA GLU A 239 1.12 -10.26 12.90
C GLU A 239 0.33 -9.33 13.83
N ASP A 240 0.97 -8.92 14.93
CA ASP A 240 0.48 -7.93 15.89
C ASP A 240 1.57 -6.87 16.15
N TYR A 241 1.17 -5.59 16.11
CA TYR A 241 2.05 -4.46 16.44
C TYR A 241 2.57 -4.52 17.88
N LYS A 242 1.83 -5.16 18.79
CA LYS A 242 2.21 -5.31 20.19
C LYS A 242 3.43 -6.22 20.41
N GLU A 243 3.85 -6.97 19.39
CA GLU A 243 5.08 -7.78 19.41
C GLU A 243 6.35 -6.92 19.25
N LEU A 244 6.20 -5.67 18.83
CA LEU A 244 7.32 -4.78 18.63
C LEU A 244 7.97 -4.38 19.95
N SER A 245 9.30 -4.32 19.93
CA SER A 245 10.11 -3.72 20.97
C SER A 245 11.26 -2.94 20.33
N LYS A 246 11.84 -1.99 21.08
CA LYS A 246 13.02 -1.25 20.63
C LYS A 246 14.15 -2.16 20.16
N ASN A 247 14.50 -3.16 20.96
CA ASN A 247 15.57 -4.12 20.63
C ASN A 247 15.26 -4.91 19.35
N TYR A 248 14.01 -5.35 19.17
CA TYR A 248 13.59 -6.05 17.96
C TYR A 248 13.76 -5.16 16.72
N LEU A 249 13.34 -3.90 16.79
CA LEU A 249 13.45 -2.95 15.68
C LEU A 249 14.89 -2.59 15.34
N GLU A 250 15.76 -2.43 16.34
CA GLU A 250 17.19 -2.21 16.13
C GLU A 250 17.87 -3.42 15.44
N GLN A 251 17.45 -4.65 15.77
CA GLN A 251 17.90 -5.85 15.08
C GLN A 251 17.38 -5.88 13.64
N LYS A 252 16.09 -5.61 13.43
CA LYS A 252 15.51 -5.54 12.09
C LYS A 252 16.17 -4.49 11.22
N LEU A 253 16.51 -3.33 11.77
CA LEU A 253 17.22 -2.30 11.02
C LEU A 253 18.55 -2.83 10.46
N LYS A 254 19.33 -3.57 11.26
CA LYS A 254 20.56 -4.22 10.78
C LYS A 254 20.29 -5.23 9.67
N GLU A 255 19.23 -6.04 9.79
CA GLU A 255 18.81 -6.96 8.72
C GLU A 255 18.48 -6.22 7.42
N PHE A 256 17.73 -5.11 7.49
CA PHE A 256 17.41 -4.29 6.32
C PHE A 256 18.68 -3.72 5.64
N TYR A 257 19.66 -3.24 6.41
CA TYR A 257 20.92 -2.74 5.84
C TYR A 257 21.80 -3.83 5.23
N ASN A 258 21.76 -5.05 5.78
CA ASN A 258 22.53 -6.20 5.26
C ASN A 258 21.91 -6.83 4.01
N ARG A 259 20.62 -6.60 3.77
CA ARG A 259 19.89 -7.11 2.61
C ARG A 259 20.29 -6.34 1.33
N ASN A 260 20.45 -7.07 0.22
CA ASN A 260 21.01 -6.54 -1.03
C ASN A 260 20.20 -6.83 -2.31
N ASP A 261 18.96 -7.32 -2.18
CA ASP A 261 18.08 -7.74 -3.28
C ASP A 261 16.81 -6.87 -3.41
N TYR A 262 16.80 -5.65 -2.87
CA TYR A 262 15.71 -4.69 -3.09
C TYR A 262 15.57 -4.31 -4.58
N SER A 263 14.33 -4.03 -5.02
CA SER A 263 14.04 -3.46 -6.32
C SER A 263 13.24 -2.17 -6.19
N VAL A 264 13.74 -1.09 -6.82
CA VAL A 264 13.02 0.19 -6.90
C VAL A 264 11.87 0.12 -7.90
N ASP A 265 11.88 -0.85 -8.82
CA ASP A 265 10.88 -0.99 -9.88
C ASP A 265 9.47 -1.15 -9.29
N TYR A 266 9.36 -1.72 -8.09
CA TYR A 266 8.08 -1.88 -7.40
C TYR A 266 7.48 -0.55 -6.91
N LEU A 267 8.29 0.51 -6.82
CA LEU A 267 7.82 1.88 -6.61
C LEU A 267 7.51 2.58 -7.93
N ASP A 268 8.01 2.10 -9.06
CA ASP A 268 7.71 2.67 -10.36
C ASP A 268 6.36 2.15 -10.83
N MET A 269 5.40 3.04 -11.00
CA MET A 269 4.09 2.60 -11.46
C MET A 269 4.08 2.27 -12.96
N ASP A 270 5.00 2.86 -13.75
CA ASP A 270 5.18 2.52 -15.17
C ASP A 270 5.70 1.08 -15.31
N TYR A 271 6.51 0.59 -14.36
CA TYR A 271 6.96 -0.81 -14.36
C TYR A 271 5.77 -1.77 -14.42
N TRP A 272 4.73 -1.52 -13.61
CA TRP A 272 3.54 -2.37 -13.55
C TRP A 272 2.66 -2.30 -14.81
N LEU A 273 2.80 -1.27 -15.64
CA LEU A 273 2.11 -1.22 -16.95
C LEU A 273 2.68 -2.23 -17.94
N TYR A 274 3.99 -2.45 -17.89
CA TYR A 274 4.74 -3.16 -18.91
C TYR A 274 5.17 -4.57 -18.48
N GLU A 275 4.81 -5.00 -17.26
CA GLU A 275 4.93 -6.36 -16.75
C GLU A 275 3.84 -7.31 -17.32
#